data_AF-A0A538Q5K9-F1
#
_entry.id   AF-A0A538Q5K9-F1
#
_cell.length_a   1.000
_cell.length_b   1.000
_cell.length_c   1.000
_cell.angle_alpha   90.00
_cell.angle_beta   90.00
_cell.angle_gamma   90.00
#
_symmetry.space_group_name_H-M   'P 1'
#
loop_
_entity.id
_entity.type
_entity.pdbx_description
1 polymer ?
#
loop_
_entity_poly.entity_id
_entity_poly.type
_entity_poly.pdbx_seq_one_letter_code
_entity_poly.pdbx_strand_id
1 'polypeptide(L)'
;MLDALRHRVPQWLRRTRAHASNFAWARQWQAVRAAATPWMKQEYEAARARLRGAPRPGVVIDRDALDRWVRNAAPPGVPFEAVVLPGGELRARFPDGPMERRSQHLLGKLRMTHRAIPSESVLVIALFSDVAADYFIETMGADVASGVNGAYGDGTALSDAASSIPVVLKEIATAAGLGTIGKNALFFSRRFGFNCKLSAVFLGAPVSRYDATPKNTDWKLPDCATCNLCVEACPVGAFDDYVITASRDARCPTMS
;
A
#
# COMPACT_ATOMS: atom_id res chain seq x y z
N MET A 1 -28.89 20.21 -29.53
CA MET A 1 -27.92 21.15 -30.13
C MET A 1 -26.55 21.15 -29.44
N LEU A 2 -26.46 21.02 -28.10
CA LEU A 2 -25.19 20.96 -27.37
C LEU A 2 -24.40 19.64 -27.51
N ASP A 3 -25.06 18.48 -27.67
CA ASP A 3 -24.35 17.20 -27.85
C ASP A 3 -23.66 17.06 -29.23
N ALA A 4 -24.23 17.65 -30.28
CA ALA A 4 -23.61 17.67 -31.61
C ALA A 4 -22.32 18.52 -31.64
N LEU A 5 -22.19 19.51 -30.75
CA LEU A 5 -20.98 20.34 -30.60
C LEU A 5 -19.88 19.64 -29.79
N ARG A 6 -20.25 18.77 -28.82
CA ARG A 6 -19.27 17.98 -28.04
C ARG A 6 -18.44 17.03 -28.91
N HIS A 7 -19.04 16.44 -29.94
CA HIS A 7 -18.34 15.55 -30.89
C HIS A 7 -17.49 16.31 -31.92
N ARG A 8 -17.71 17.62 -32.12
CA ARG A 8 -16.93 18.46 -33.05
C ARG A 8 -15.67 19.07 -32.44
N VAL A 9 -15.46 18.97 -31.13
CA VAL A 9 -14.21 19.42 -30.52
C VAL A 9 -13.11 18.42 -30.88
N PRO A 10 -12.03 18.84 -31.55
CA PRO A 10 -10.92 17.95 -31.87
C PRO A 10 -10.34 17.32 -30.60
N GLN A 11 -9.96 16.04 -30.68
CA GLN A 11 -9.43 15.29 -29.54
C GLN A 11 -8.17 15.96 -28.97
N TRP A 12 -7.35 16.59 -29.83
CA TRP A 12 -6.19 17.38 -29.42
C TRP A 12 -6.59 18.57 -28.54
N LEU A 13 -7.62 19.34 -28.89
CA LEU A 13 -8.07 20.52 -28.14
C LEU A 13 -8.62 20.13 -26.75
N ARG A 14 -9.31 18.98 -26.65
CA ARG A 14 -9.73 18.40 -25.35
C ARG A 14 -8.54 18.03 -24.48
N ARG A 15 -7.52 17.39 -25.07
CA ARG A 15 -6.26 17.06 -24.37
C ARG A 15 -5.54 18.32 -23.92
N THR A 16 -5.38 19.34 -24.78
CA THR A 16 -4.68 20.58 -24.42
C THR A 16 -5.39 21.32 -23.28
N ARG A 17 -6.72 21.41 -23.32
CA ARG A 17 -7.52 21.98 -22.22
C ARG A 17 -7.34 21.20 -20.92
N ALA A 18 -7.37 19.87 -20.98
CA ALA A 18 -7.13 19.01 -19.81
C ALA A 18 -5.73 19.20 -19.25
N HIS A 19 -4.68 19.24 -20.09
CA HIS A 19 -3.30 19.51 -19.67
C HIS A 19 -3.14 20.90 -19.05
N ALA A 20 -3.71 21.95 -19.65
CA ALA A 20 -3.65 23.31 -19.10
C ALA A 20 -4.37 23.41 -17.74
N SER A 21 -5.55 22.79 -17.61
CA SER A 21 -6.28 22.70 -16.34
C SER A 21 -5.48 21.94 -15.28
N ASN A 22 -4.89 20.79 -15.64
CA ASN A 22 -4.05 20.00 -14.75
C ASN A 22 -2.81 20.76 -14.31
N PHE A 23 -2.18 21.54 -15.21
CA PHE A 23 -1.01 22.36 -14.90
C PHE A 23 -1.34 23.51 -13.95
N ALA A 24 -2.41 24.26 -14.22
CA ALA A 24 -2.87 25.34 -13.34
C ALA A 24 -3.25 24.81 -11.95
N TRP A 25 -3.98 23.69 -11.92
CA TRP A 25 -4.31 22.96 -10.70
C TRP A 25 -3.03 22.53 -9.95
N ALA A 26 -2.09 21.89 -10.64
CA ALA A 26 -0.84 21.42 -10.05
C ALA A 26 -0.02 22.56 -9.41
N ARG A 27 0.06 23.73 -10.06
CA ARG A 27 0.78 24.92 -9.56
C ARG A 27 0.12 25.54 -8.32
N GLN A 28 -1.20 25.70 -8.32
CA GLN A 28 -1.92 26.20 -7.13
C GLN A 28 -1.71 25.26 -5.93
N TRP A 29 -1.81 23.95 -6.17
CA TRP A 29 -1.55 22.96 -5.14
C TRP A 29 -0.07 22.87 -4.73
N GLN A 30 0.90 23.26 -5.55
CA GLN A 30 2.31 23.32 -5.16
C GLN A 30 2.54 24.33 -4.03
N ALA A 31 1.98 25.54 -4.13
CA ALA A 31 2.13 26.57 -3.10
C ALA A 31 1.45 26.16 -1.77
N VAL A 32 0.21 25.65 -1.85
CA VAL A 32 -0.52 25.12 -0.68
C VAL A 32 0.25 23.97 -0.03
N ARG A 33 0.79 23.05 -0.84
CA ARG A 33 1.61 21.93 -0.34
C ARG A 33 2.88 22.43 0.35
N ALA A 34 3.59 23.40 -0.23
CA ALA A 34 4.81 23.95 0.37
C ALA A 34 4.53 24.55 1.75
N ALA A 35 3.47 25.35 1.88
CA ALA A 35 3.07 25.97 3.15
C ALA A 35 2.61 24.94 4.20
N ALA A 36 1.86 23.92 3.80
CA ALA A 36 1.33 22.90 4.71
C ALA A 36 2.32 21.76 5.03
N THR A 37 3.46 21.66 4.34
CA THR A 37 4.42 20.56 4.51
C THR A 37 5.00 20.41 5.90
N PRO A 38 5.44 21.49 6.59
CA PRO A 38 5.95 21.37 7.96
C PRO A 38 4.95 20.73 8.91
N TRP A 39 3.70 21.20 8.86
CA TRP A 39 2.60 20.66 9.66
C TRP A 39 2.29 19.19 9.32
N MET A 40 2.21 18.84 8.04
CA MET A 40 2.01 17.45 7.61
C MET A 40 3.14 16.52 8.07
N LYS A 41 4.39 16.99 8.09
CA LYS A 41 5.53 16.21 8.60
C LYS A 41 5.41 15.97 10.11
N GLN A 42 4.95 16.96 10.86
CA GLN A 42 4.71 16.81 12.29
C GLN A 42 3.60 15.78 12.57
N GLU A 43 2.48 15.86 11.85
CA GLU A 43 1.40 14.85 11.97
C GLU A 43 1.89 13.46 11.56
N TYR A 44 2.67 13.37 10.49
CA TYR A 44 3.26 12.13 10.02
C TYR A 44 4.19 11.50 11.06
N GLU A 45 5.12 12.25 11.65
CA GLU A 45 6.01 11.71 12.69
C GLU A 45 5.26 11.37 13.98
N ALA A 46 4.26 12.17 14.38
CA ALA A 46 3.43 11.87 15.54
C ALA A 46 2.67 10.55 15.37
N ALA A 47 2.07 10.33 14.21
CA ALA A 47 1.38 9.08 13.94
C ALA A 47 2.36 7.92 13.71
N ARG A 48 3.55 8.16 13.17
CA ARG A 48 4.60 7.14 13.00
C ARG A 48 5.18 6.72 14.35
N ALA A 49 5.21 7.61 15.33
CA ALA A 49 5.55 7.28 16.71
C ALA A 49 4.56 6.27 17.32
N ARG A 50 3.28 6.29 16.92
CA ARG A 50 2.30 5.26 17.35
C ARG A 50 2.65 3.87 16.82
N LEU A 51 3.23 3.81 15.61
CA LEU A 51 3.66 2.56 14.96
C LEU A 51 4.98 2.00 15.50
N ARG A 52 5.79 2.81 16.19
CA ARG A 52 6.98 2.31 16.89
C ARG A 52 6.60 1.33 18.00
N GLY A 53 5.39 1.46 18.55
CA GLY A 53 5.05 0.91 19.86
C GLY A 53 5.95 1.52 20.94
N ALA A 54 5.56 1.40 22.20
CA ALA A 54 6.58 1.38 23.25
C ALA A 54 7.12 -0.06 23.24
N PRO A 55 8.40 -0.31 22.91
CA PRO A 55 8.97 -1.64 23.03
C PRO A 55 8.75 -2.12 24.46
N ARG A 56 8.04 -3.24 24.64
CA ARG A 56 7.85 -3.84 25.95
C ARG A 56 8.92 -4.91 26.12
N PRO A 57 9.97 -4.68 26.92
CA PRO A 57 11.07 -5.62 27.05
C PRO A 57 10.53 -6.99 27.49
N GLY A 58 10.91 -8.05 26.78
CA GLY A 58 10.54 -9.43 27.11
C GLY A 58 9.17 -9.89 26.62
N VAL A 59 8.39 -9.06 25.91
CA VAL A 59 7.16 -9.51 25.25
C VAL A 59 7.52 -10.18 23.94
N VAL A 60 7.00 -11.40 23.72
CA VAL A 60 7.07 -12.11 22.44
C VAL A 60 5.66 -12.56 22.08
N ILE A 61 5.18 -12.16 20.91
CA ILE A 61 3.86 -12.54 20.40
C ILE A 61 3.92 -14.00 19.94
N ASP A 62 3.02 -14.82 20.45
CA ASP A 62 2.93 -16.22 20.03
C ASP A 62 2.33 -16.32 18.62
N ARG A 63 3.02 -17.01 17.70
CA ARG A 63 2.59 -17.16 16.32
C ARG A 63 1.27 -17.93 16.20
N ASP A 64 1.03 -18.95 17.02
CA ASP A 64 -0.17 -19.77 16.89
C ASP A 64 -1.42 -19.02 17.40
N ALA A 65 -1.25 -18.18 18.41
CA ALA A 65 -2.24 -17.20 18.84
C ALA A 65 -2.49 -16.14 17.76
N LEU A 66 -1.44 -15.61 17.13
CA LEU A 66 -1.56 -14.66 16.02
C LEU A 66 -2.37 -15.25 14.85
N ASP A 67 -2.01 -16.45 14.42
CA ASP A 67 -2.73 -17.15 13.34
C ASP A 67 -4.20 -17.43 13.71
N ARG A 68 -4.50 -17.65 14.99
CA ARG A 68 -5.87 -17.81 15.47
C ARG A 68 -6.66 -16.50 15.38
N TRP A 69 -6.09 -15.37 15.80
CA TRP A 69 -6.75 -14.07 15.65
C TRP A 69 -7.00 -13.74 14.17
N VAL A 70 -6.02 -14.00 13.30
CA VAL A 70 -6.20 -13.80 11.86
C VAL A 70 -7.33 -14.66 11.30
N ARG A 71 -7.39 -15.95 11.64
CA ARG A 71 -8.48 -16.84 11.21
C ARG A 71 -9.86 -16.41 11.74
N ASN A 72 -9.92 -15.96 12.98
CA ASN A 72 -11.18 -15.54 13.61
C ASN A 72 -11.70 -14.21 13.07
N ALA A 73 -10.78 -13.31 12.67
CA ALA A 73 -11.12 -12.03 12.06
C ALA A 73 -11.42 -12.15 10.55
N ALA A 74 -11.03 -13.27 9.93
CA ALA A 74 -11.28 -13.49 8.51
C ALA A 74 -12.78 -13.67 8.22
N PRO A 75 -13.28 -13.15 7.09
CA PRO A 75 -14.66 -13.38 6.71
C PRO A 75 -14.93 -14.87 6.46
N PRO A 76 -16.09 -15.39 6.86
CA PRO A 76 -16.41 -16.81 6.71
C PRO A 76 -16.48 -17.19 5.22
N GLY A 77 -15.72 -18.22 4.85
CA GLY A 77 -15.70 -18.76 3.47
C GLY A 77 -14.83 -17.96 2.49
N VAL A 78 -14.24 -16.84 2.90
CA VAL A 78 -13.38 -16.03 2.02
C VAL A 78 -11.92 -16.47 2.16
N PRO A 79 -11.24 -16.84 1.07
CA PRO A 79 -9.86 -17.24 1.13
C PRO A 79 -8.94 -16.02 1.33
N PHE A 80 -7.92 -16.19 2.17
CA PHE A 80 -6.89 -15.18 2.42
C PHE A 80 -5.50 -15.81 2.50
N GLU A 81 -4.48 -14.96 2.37
CA GLU A 81 -3.07 -15.24 2.64
C GLU A 81 -2.58 -14.24 3.69
N ALA A 82 -1.82 -14.73 4.67
CA ALA A 82 -1.22 -13.90 5.71
C ALA A 82 0.21 -14.33 5.94
N VAL A 83 1.12 -13.36 6.02
CA VAL A 83 2.54 -13.58 6.32
C VAL A 83 2.98 -12.62 7.40
N VAL A 84 3.86 -13.08 8.29
CA VAL A 84 4.52 -12.25 9.30
C VAL A 84 6.01 -12.26 9.08
N LEU A 85 6.60 -11.07 8.99
CA LEU A 85 8.04 -10.90 8.80
C LEU A 85 8.62 -10.00 9.89
N PRO A 86 9.91 -10.16 10.21
CA PRO A 86 10.63 -9.17 10.99
C PRO A 86 10.59 -7.84 10.24
N GLY A 87 10.24 -6.75 10.93
CA GLY A 87 10.13 -5.42 10.35
C GLY A 87 11.46 -4.95 9.75
N GLY A 88 12.59 -5.34 10.35
CA GLY A 88 13.93 -5.09 9.81
C GLY A 88 14.17 -5.75 8.45
N GLU A 89 13.79 -7.01 8.32
CA GLU A 89 13.92 -7.76 7.07
C GLU A 89 13.00 -7.20 5.99
N LEU A 90 11.74 -6.89 6.34
CA LEU A 90 10.78 -6.27 5.42
C LEU A 90 11.29 -4.91 4.90
N ARG A 91 11.86 -4.06 5.77
CA ARG A 91 12.46 -2.77 5.39
C ARG A 91 13.65 -2.94 4.44
N ALA A 92 14.42 -4.01 4.59
CA ALA A 92 15.63 -4.27 3.81
C ALA A 92 15.36 -4.85 2.42
N ARG A 93 14.12 -5.23 2.09
CA ARG A 93 13.75 -5.88 0.82
C ARG A 93 14.09 -5.07 -0.43
N PHE A 94 14.08 -3.73 -0.33
CA PHE A 94 14.37 -2.84 -1.45
C PHE A 94 15.40 -1.76 -1.06
N PRO A 95 16.61 -1.77 -1.67
CA PRO A 95 17.69 -0.85 -1.31
C PRO A 95 17.45 0.61 -1.79
N ASP A 96 16.72 0.80 -2.90
CA ASP A 96 16.46 2.11 -3.52
C ASP A 96 14.98 2.53 -3.42
N GLY A 97 14.73 3.81 -3.12
CA GLY A 97 13.37 4.37 -3.02
C GLY A 97 13.12 5.26 -1.81
N PRO A 98 12.06 6.09 -1.83
CA PRO A 98 11.80 7.07 -0.78
C PRO A 98 11.21 6.44 0.49
N MET A 99 11.50 7.04 1.64
CA MET A 99 10.89 6.68 2.93
C MET A 99 9.42 7.10 3.03
N GLU A 100 9.05 8.18 2.33
CA GLU A 100 7.69 8.71 2.28
C GLU A 100 7.31 9.01 0.83
N ARG A 101 6.05 8.75 0.47
CA ARG A 101 5.51 9.18 -0.82
C ARG A 101 4.40 10.18 -0.60
N ARG A 102 4.42 11.26 -1.38
CA ARG A 102 3.35 12.24 -1.38
C ARG A 102 2.29 11.85 -2.40
N SER A 103 1.01 11.88 -2.01
CA SER A 103 -0.05 11.71 -3.00
C SER A 103 -0.22 12.96 -3.87
N GLN A 104 -0.50 12.76 -5.16
CA GLN A 104 -0.85 13.85 -6.08
C GLN A 104 -2.33 14.26 -6.00
N HIS A 105 -3.21 13.38 -5.48
CA HIS A 105 -4.65 13.59 -5.33
C HIS A 105 -5.06 13.22 -3.90
N LEU A 106 -5.79 14.09 -3.18
CA LEU A 106 -6.04 14.12 -1.72
C LEU A 106 -4.99 14.90 -0.91
N LEU A 107 -5.12 16.24 -0.91
CA LEU A 107 -4.43 17.22 -0.04
C LEU A 107 -2.89 17.12 0.06
N GLY A 108 -2.24 16.21 -0.70
CA GLY A 108 -0.82 15.94 -0.60
C GLY A 108 -0.40 15.20 0.68
N LYS A 109 -1.26 14.35 1.27
CA LYS A 109 -0.90 13.56 2.46
C LYS A 109 0.38 12.74 2.21
N LEU A 110 1.26 12.72 3.20
CA LEU A 110 2.45 11.87 3.24
C LEU A 110 2.02 10.43 3.53
N ARG A 111 2.53 9.50 2.75
CA ARG A 111 2.25 8.07 2.86
C ARG A 111 3.50 7.32 3.25
N MET A 112 3.36 6.42 4.21
CA MET A 112 4.46 5.57 4.67
C MET A 112 4.70 4.44 3.67
N THR A 113 5.96 4.28 3.25
CA THR A 113 6.39 3.13 2.46
C THR A 113 6.84 2.00 3.37
N HIS A 114 6.98 0.80 2.81
CA HIS A 114 7.53 -0.36 3.52
C HIS A 114 8.90 -0.09 4.18
N ARG A 115 9.68 0.88 3.66
CA ARG A 115 10.99 1.28 4.18
C ARG A 115 10.93 2.05 5.50
N ALA A 116 9.84 2.78 5.74
CA ALA A 116 9.72 3.68 6.88
C ALA A 116 8.97 3.06 8.06
N ILE A 117 8.44 1.84 7.90
CA ILE A 117 7.70 1.12 8.95
C ILE A 117 8.62 0.90 10.15
N PRO A 118 8.33 1.48 11.32
CA PRO A 118 9.23 1.40 12.45
C PRO A 118 8.99 0.16 13.34
N SER A 119 7.97 -0.66 13.06
CA SER A 119 7.59 -1.78 13.91
C SER A 119 8.62 -2.92 13.91
N GLU A 120 8.58 -3.73 14.96
CA GLU A 120 9.48 -4.89 15.13
C GLU A 120 9.06 -6.06 14.26
N SER A 121 7.75 -6.29 14.14
CA SER A 121 7.18 -7.26 13.22
C SER A 121 6.07 -6.62 12.40
N VAL A 122 5.80 -7.19 11.21
CA VAL A 122 4.71 -6.75 10.35
C VAL A 122 3.96 -7.99 9.87
N LEU A 123 2.68 -8.04 10.19
CA LEU A 123 1.74 -8.98 9.59
C LEU A 123 1.14 -8.33 8.35
N VAL A 124 1.14 -9.03 7.23
CA VAL A 124 0.58 -8.57 5.96
C VAL A 124 -0.45 -9.57 5.49
N ILE A 125 -1.62 -9.07 5.11
CA ILE A 125 -2.78 -9.87 4.74
C ILE A 125 -3.20 -9.51 3.32
N ALA A 126 -3.37 -10.52 2.47
CA ALA A 126 -4.06 -10.43 1.20
C ALA A 126 -5.36 -11.24 1.29
N LEU A 127 -6.49 -10.57 1.19
CA LEU A 127 -7.83 -11.17 1.23
C LEU A 127 -8.39 -11.21 -0.18
N PHE A 128 -8.98 -12.34 -0.59
CA PHE A 128 -9.68 -12.39 -1.88
C PHE A 128 -10.82 -11.37 -1.91
N SER A 129 -10.90 -10.59 -2.99
CA SER A 129 -11.89 -9.53 -3.12
C SER A 129 -13.18 -10.07 -3.73
N ASP A 130 -14.15 -10.37 -2.88
CA ASP A 130 -15.57 -10.50 -3.22
C ASP A 130 -16.38 -9.37 -2.57
N VAL A 131 -17.72 -9.42 -2.69
CA VAL A 131 -18.61 -8.40 -2.11
C VAL A 131 -18.47 -8.33 -0.58
N ALA A 132 -18.18 -9.45 0.08
CA ALA A 132 -18.02 -9.50 1.53
C ALA A 132 -16.68 -8.87 1.96
N ALA A 133 -15.60 -9.08 1.21
CA ALA A 133 -14.28 -8.54 1.51
C ALA A 133 -14.24 -7.00 1.62
N ASP A 134 -15.12 -6.31 0.90
CA ASP A 134 -15.23 -4.84 0.97
C ASP A 134 -15.67 -4.33 2.34
N TYR A 135 -16.45 -5.12 3.10
CA TYR A 135 -16.92 -4.74 4.44
C TYR A 135 -15.94 -5.13 5.55
N PHE A 136 -15.06 -6.09 5.30
CA PHE A 136 -14.26 -6.72 6.34
C PHE A 136 -12.80 -6.32 6.35
N ILE A 137 -12.24 -5.75 5.27
CA ILE A 137 -10.79 -5.47 5.27
C ILE A 137 -10.39 -4.44 6.34
N GLU A 138 -11.24 -3.44 6.60
CA GLU A 138 -10.99 -2.42 7.62
C GLU A 138 -11.15 -2.98 9.04
N THR A 139 -12.06 -3.93 9.24
CA THR A 139 -12.31 -4.56 10.55
C THR A 139 -11.32 -5.68 10.84
N MET A 140 -10.96 -6.50 9.85
CA MET A 140 -10.09 -7.66 10.04
C MET A 140 -8.74 -7.28 10.65
N GLY A 141 -8.08 -6.24 10.10
CA GLY A 141 -6.82 -5.76 10.67
C GLY A 141 -7.00 -5.20 12.09
N ALA A 142 -8.11 -4.50 12.34
CA ALA A 142 -8.42 -3.93 13.66
C ALA A 142 -8.73 -5.01 14.71
N ASP A 143 -9.47 -6.06 14.34
CA ASP A 143 -9.81 -7.19 15.21
C ASP A 143 -8.57 -8.00 15.59
N VAL A 144 -7.66 -8.22 14.62
CA VAL A 144 -6.36 -8.84 14.90
C VAL A 144 -5.55 -7.96 15.86
N ALA A 145 -5.47 -6.66 15.61
CA ALA A 145 -4.77 -5.74 16.50
C ALA A 145 -5.38 -5.73 17.91
N SER A 146 -6.72 -5.77 18.02
CA SER A 146 -7.45 -5.86 19.27
C SER A 146 -7.13 -7.15 20.03
N GLY A 147 -7.11 -8.30 19.36
CA GLY A 147 -6.74 -9.58 19.96
C GLY A 147 -5.32 -9.58 20.53
N VAL A 148 -4.36 -9.03 19.78
CA VAL A 148 -2.97 -8.89 20.24
C VAL A 148 -2.88 -7.92 21.42
N ASN A 149 -3.55 -6.77 21.36
CA ASN A 149 -3.56 -5.80 22.46
C ASN A 149 -4.23 -6.36 23.72
N GLY A 150 -5.29 -7.17 23.59
CA GLY A 150 -5.93 -7.82 24.73
C GLY A 150 -5.02 -8.83 25.43
N ALA A 151 -4.16 -9.52 24.68
CA ALA A 151 -3.27 -10.56 25.22
C ALA A 151 -1.92 -10.01 25.74
N TYR A 152 -1.35 -9.02 25.05
CA TYR A 152 0.00 -8.50 25.31
C TYR A 152 0.00 -7.05 25.83
N GLY A 153 -1.20 -6.46 25.92
CA GLY A 153 -1.52 -5.14 26.42
C GLY A 153 -1.57 -4.05 25.35
N ASP A 154 -2.18 -2.92 25.71
CA ASP A 154 -2.50 -1.87 24.76
C ASP A 154 -1.27 -1.27 24.08
N GLY A 155 -1.40 -1.05 22.76
CA GLY A 155 -0.34 -0.47 21.92
C GLY A 155 0.71 -1.46 21.42
N THR A 156 0.55 -2.76 21.69
CA THR A 156 1.40 -3.81 21.11
C THR A 156 1.13 -4.02 19.61
N ALA A 157 -0.10 -3.79 19.15
CA ALA A 157 -0.49 -3.89 17.75
C ALA A 157 -1.29 -2.68 17.27
N LEU A 158 -1.04 -2.28 16.02
CA LEU A 158 -1.74 -1.21 15.33
C LEU A 158 -2.05 -1.63 13.90
N SER A 159 -3.31 -1.59 13.49
CA SER A 159 -3.72 -1.86 12.11
C SER A 159 -3.48 -0.66 11.20
N ASP A 160 -3.30 -0.88 9.91
CA ASP A 160 -3.15 0.18 8.92
C ASP A 160 -4.39 1.11 8.90
N ALA A 161 -5.59 0.55 9.04
CA ALA A 161 -6.85 1.29 9.13
C ALA A 161 -6.90 2.22 10.36
N ALA A 162 -6.33 1.79 11.50
CA ALA A 162 -6.29 2.58 12.73
C ALA A 162 -5.02 3.44 12.88
N SER A 163 -4.07 3.35 11.94
CA SER A 163 -2.76 4.00 12.05
C SER A 163 -2.77 5.53 11.88
N SER A 164 -3.88 6.12 11.42
CA SER A 164 -4.01 7.54 11.05
C SER A 164 -3.04 8.04 9.95
N ILE A 165 -2.16 7.18 9.43
CA ILE A 165 -1.26 7.47 8.31
C ILE A 165 -1.64 6.58 7.14
N PRO A 166 -1.83 7.12 5.92
CA PRO A 166 -2.02 6.29 4.76
C PRO A 166 -0.74 5.49 4.47
N VAL A 167 -0.88 4.17 4.40
CA VAL A 167 0.24 3.27 4.14
C VAL A 167 0.20 2.79 2.68
N VAL A 168 1.36 2.67 2.04
CA VAL A 168 1.47 2.11 0.69
C VAL A 168 1.43 0.58 0.76
N LEU A 169 0.24 0.02 0.99
CA LEU A 169 0.03 -1.43 1.22
C LEU A 169 0.53 -2.31 0.07
N LYS A 170 0.43 -1.85 -1.18
CA LYS A 170 0.92 -2.61 -2.35
C LYS A 170 2.42 -2.86 -2.27
N GLU A 171 3.19 -1.88 -1.80
CA GLU A 171 4.64 -2.04 -1.61
C GLU A 171 4.94 -2.99 -0.45
N ILE A 172 4.17 -2.92 0.64
CA ILE A 172 4.33 -3.81 1.80
C ILE A 172 4.03 -5.26 1.42
N ALA A 173 2.92 -5.51 0.72
CA ALA A 173 2.55 -6.85 0.27
C ALA A 173 3.57 -7.42 -0.73
N THR A 174 4.14 -6.57 -1.58
CA THR A 174 5.21 -6.97 -2.50
C THR A 174 6.51 -7.27 -1.76
N ALA A 175 6.89 -6.43 -0.80
CA ALA A 175 8.04 -6.66 0.08
C ALA A 175 7.87 -7.97 0.87
N ALA A 176 6.66 -8.25 1.34
CA ALA A 176 6.33 -9.48 2.06
C ALA A 176 6.23 -10.73 1.16
N GLY A 177 6.29 -10.57 -0.16
CA GLY A 177 6.31 -11.68 -1.12
C GLY A 177 4.95 -12.27 -1.46
N LEU A 178 3.86 -11.62 -1.07
CA LEU A 178 2.48 -12.05 -1.40
C LEU A 178 2.17 -11.91 -2.89
N GLY A 179 2.96 -11.13 -3.64
CA GLY A 179 2.67 -10.81 -5.03
C GLY A 179 3.60 -9.76 -5.61
N THR A 180 3.18 -9.21 -6.75
CA THR A 180 3.91 -8.19 -7.52
C THR A 180 2.96 -7.09 -7.98
N ILE A 181 3.47 -6.00 -8.55
CA ILE A 181 2.67 -4.89 -9.05
C ILE A 181 2.65 -4.93 -10.58
N GLY A 182 1.44 -4.90 -11.15
CA GLY A 182 1.22 -4.88 -12.60
C GLY A 182 1.34 -3.49 -13.22
N LYS A 183 1.34 -3.42 -14.56
CA LYS A 183 1.41 -2.17 -15.33
C LYS A 183 0.23 -1.23 -15.09
N ASN A 184 -0.92 -1.79 -14.78
CA ASN A 184 -2.12 -1.08 -14.34
C ASN A 184 -2.01 -0.50 -12.91
N ALA A 185 -0.83 -0.56 -12.27
CA ALA A 185 -0.57 -0.16 -10.89
C ALA A 185 -1.40 -0.92 -9.83
N LEU A 186 -2.01 -2.06 -10.19
CA LEU A 186 -2.69 -2.94 -9.25
C LEU A 186 -1.72 -3.98 -8.69
N PHE A 187 -2.03 -4.45 -7.48
CA PHE A 187 -1.30 -5.55 -6.87
C PHE A 187 -1.84 -6.87 -7.42
N PHE A 188 -0.94 -7.74 -7.85
CA PHE A 188 -1.20 -9.07 -8.37
C PHE A 188 -0.73 -10.09 -7.32
N SER A 189 -1.68 -10.72 -6.64
CA SER A 189 -1.41 -11.91 -5.82
C SER A 189 -1.28 -13.13 -6.73
N ARG A 190 -0.35 -14.04 -6.40
CA ARG A 190 -0.21 -15.32 -7.12
C ARG A 190 -1.45 -16.21 -6.98
N ARG A 191 -2.20 -16.05 -5.88
CA ARG A 191 -3.38 -16.86 -5.56
C ARG A 191 -4.69 -16.23 -6.03
N PHE A 192 -4.80 -14.90 -5.96
CA PHE A 192 -6.05 -14.16 -6.19
C PHE A 192 -6.03 -13.29 -7.46
N GLY A 193 -4.90 -13.22 -8.15
CA GLY A 193 -4.69 -12.27 -9.23
C GLY A 193 -4.84 -10.83 -8.75
N PHE A 194 -5.51 -9.99 -9.54
CA PHE A 194 -5.80 -8.60 -9.16
C PHE A 194 -6.99 -8.45 -8.20
N ASN A 195 -7.75 -9.53 -7.95
CA ASN A 195 -8.96 -9.51 -7.15
C ASN A 195 -8.63 -9.75 -5.67
N CYS A 196 -7.90 -8.81 -5.05
CA CYS A 196 -7.58 -8.89 -3.64
C CYS A 196 -7.58 -7.52 -2.95
N LYS A 197 -7.82 -7.56 -1.65
CA LYS A 197 -7.67 -6.45 -0.72
C LYS A 197 -6.44 -6.69 0.15
N LEU A 198 -5.81 -5.62 0.57
CA LEU A 198 -4.60 -5.66 1.37
C LEU A 198 -4.86 -5.01 2.73
N SER A 199 -4.27 -5.56 3.77
CA SER A 199 -4.18 -4.95 5.09
C SER A 199 -2.82 -5.27 5.71
N ALA A 200 -2.37 -4.43 6.64
CA ALA A 200 -1.17 -4.67 7.41
C ALA A 200 -1.42 -4.38 8.90
N VAL A 201 -0.89 -5.24 9.75
CA VAL A 201 -0.88 -5.02 11.20
C VAL A 201 0.58 -4.89 11.65
N PHE A 202 0.86 -3.76 12.27
CA PHE A 202 2.18 -3.41 12.78
C PHE A 202 2.28 -3.87 14.24
N LEU A 203 3.31 -4.65 14.55
CA LEU A 203 3.50 -5.25 15.86
C LEU A 203 4.75 -4.65 16.52
N GLY A 204 4.58 -4.09 17.71
CA GLY A 204 5.65 -3.48 18.52
C GLY A 204 6.46 -4.48 19.34
N ALA A 205 6.37 -5.77 19.01
CA ALA A 205 7.07 -6.87 19.66
C ALA A 205 7.47 -7.92 18.62
N PRO A 206 8.49 -8.77 18.89
CA PRO A 206 8.83 -9.87 18.02
C PRO A 206 7.76 -10.96 18.09
N VAL A 207 7.63 -11.74 17.02
CA VAL A 207 6.80 -12.95 16.97
C VAL A 207 7.67 -14.19 17.20
N SER A 208 7.14 -15.20 17.89
CA SER A 208 7.85 -16.43 18.24
C SER A 208 8.33 -17.23 17.01
N ARG A 209 7.64 -17.08 15.87
CA ARG A 209 7.99 -17.68 14.59
C ARG A 209 7.58 -16.77 13.44
N TYR A 210 8.48 -16.58 12.48
CA TYR A 210 8.26 -15.80 11.26
C TYR A 210 8.12 -16.69 10.03
N ASP A 211 7.46 -16.14 9.01
CA ASP A 211 7.49 -16.73 7.67
C ASP A 211 8.85 -16.47 7.01
N ALA A 212 9.18 -17.28 6.01
CA ALA A 212 10.45 -17.12 5.29
C ALA A 212 10.45 -15.81 4.49
N THR A 213 11.44 -14.95 4.75
CA THR A 213 11.62 -13.73 3.97
C THR A 213 11.90 -14.08 2.51
N PRO A 214 11.15 -13.50 1.55
CA PRO A 214 11.34 -13.81 0.13
C PRO A 214 12.75 -13.42 -0.34
N LYS A 215 13.34 -14.27 -1.18
CA LYS A 215 14.68 -14.02 -1.76
C LYS A 215 14.64 -13.19 -3.03
N ASN A 216 13.58 -13.28 -3.83
CA ASN A 216 13.46 -12.52 -5.06
C ASN A 216 13.22 -11.04 -4.77
N THR A 217 13.76 -10.13 -5.57
CA THR A 217 13.53 -8.68 -5.44
C THR A 217 12.62 -8.15 -6.55
N ASP A 218 11.98 -9.05 -7.29
CA ASP A 218 11.03 -8.69 -8.33
C ASP A 218 9.79 -8.10 -7.69
N TRP A 219 9.59 -6.80 -7.92
CA TRP A 219 8.39 -6.09 -7.48
C TRP A 219 7.40 -5.84 -8.63
N LYS A 220 7.86 -5.96 -9.88
CA LYS A 220 7.01 -5.87 -11.07
C LYS A 220 6.53 -7.26 -11.47
N LEU A 221 5.29 -7.33 -11.96
CA LEU A 221 4.79 -8.55 -12.59
C LEU A 221 5.62 -8.84 -13.85
N PRO A 222 6.32 -10.01 -13.96
CA PRO A 222 7.29 -10.25 -15.02
C PRO A 222 6.73 -10.07 -16.44
N ASP A 223 5.51 -10.53 -16.68
CA ASP A 223 4.86 -10.48 -18.01
C ASP A 223 4.47 -9.06 -18.44
N CYS A 224 4.48 -8.08 -17.53
CA CYS A 224 4.14 -6.69 -17.84
C CYS A 224 5.21 -5.96 -18.66
N ALA A 225 6.41 -6.53 -18.82
CA ALA A 225 7.47 -5.90 -19.62
C ALA A 225 7.07 -5.75 -21.10
N THR A 226 6.36 -6.74 -21.66
CA THR A 226 5.93 -6.77 -23.07
C THR A 226 4.41 -6.66 -23.25
N CYS A 227 3.62 -6.98 -22.22
CA CYS A 227 2.16 -6.91 -22.27
C CYS A 227 1.63 -5.46 -22.19
N ASN A 228 0.71 -5.07 -23.08
CA ASN A 228 0.04 -3.77 -23.08
C ASN A 228 -1.50 -3.83 -22.94
N LEU A 229 -2.06 -4.99 -22.60
CA LEU A 229 -3.51 -5.20 -22.54
C LEU A 229 -4.25 -4.16 -21.68
N CYS A 230 -3.70 -3.78 -20.53
CA CYS A 230 -4.34 -2.78 -19.67
C CYS A 230 -4.25 -1.34 -20.21
N VAL A 231 -3.23 -1.03 -21.00
CA VAL A 231 -3.06 0.27 -21.65
C VAL A 231 -4.08 0.38 -22.78
N GLU A 232 -4.12 -0.63 -23.65
CA GLU A 232 -5.03 -0.71 -24.80
C GLU A 232 -6.51 -0.75 -24.39
N ALA A 233 -6.83 -1.43 -23.28
CA ALA A 233 -8.19 -1.50 -22.77
C ALA A 233 -8.65 -0.23 -22.03
N CYS A 234 -7.76 0.71 -21.71
CA CYS A 234 -8.13 1.87 -20.89
C CYS A 234 -8.96 2.88 -21.71
N PRO A 235 -10.26 3.09 -21.38
CA PRO A 235 -11.15 3.91 -22.19
C PRO A 235 -10.78 5.40 -22.19
N VAL A 236 -10.00 5.84 -21.20
CA VAL A 236 -9.59 7.24 -21.00
C VAL A 236 -8.11 7.48 -21.31
N GLY A 237 -7.35 6.46 -21.71
CA GLY A 237 -5.91 6.59 -21.97
C GLY A 237 -5.11 7.00 -20.74
N ALA A 238 -5.49 6.53 -19.54
CA ALA A 238 -4.84 6.93 -18.28
C ALA A 238 -3.36 6.51 -18.20
N PHE A 239 -2.95 5.56 -19.05
CA PHE A 239 -1.62 4.98 -19.08
C PHE A 239 -0.81 5.39 -20.32
N ASP A 240 -1.29 6.32 -21.15
CA ASP A 240 -0.66 6.68 -22.44
C ASP A 240 0.75 7.27 -22.26
N ASP A 241 1.03 7.92 -21.11
CA ASP A 241 2.35 8.44 -20.74
C ASP A 241 3.15 7.46 -19.85
N TYR A 242 2.60 6.27 -19.54
CA TYR A 242 3.19 5.32 -18.58
C TYR A 242 4.15 4.35 -19.27
N VAL A 243 5.43 4.72 -19.34
CA VAL A 243 6.49 3.82 -19.82
C VAL A 243 7.03 3.00 -18.64
N ILE A 244 6.70 1.70 -18.58
CA ILE A 244 7.50 0.76 -17.79
C ILE A 244 8.78 0.52 -18.57
N THR A 245 9.85 1.21 -18.20
CA THR A 245 11.18 0.82 -18.64
C THR A 245 11.52 -0.54 -18.04
N ALA A 246 12.02 -1.45 -18.89
CA ALA A 246 12.64 -2.71 -18.48
C ALA A 246 14.00 -2.42 -17.83
N SER A 247 14.00 -1.65 -16.74
CA SER A 247 15.19 -1.55 -15.90
C SER A 247 15.29 -2.85 -15.10
N ARG A 248 16.43 -3.56 -15.25
CA ARG A 248 16.88 -4.58 -14.29
C ARG A 248 17.09 -4.01 -12.89
N ASP A 249 17.00 -2.69 -12.76
CA ASP A 249 17.07 -1.96 -11.50
C ASP A 249 15.69 -1.90 -10.84
N ALA A 250 15.64 -2.32 -9.57
CA ALA A 250 14.49 -2.33 -8.67
C ALA A 250 13.92 -0.94 -8.34
N ARG A 251 14.15 0.07 -9.18
CA ARG A 251 13.65 1.43 -8.99
C ARG A 251 12.16 1.46 -9.29
N CYS A 252 11.34 1.52 -8.25
CA CYS A 252 9.95 1.91 -8.40
C CYS A 252 9.91 3.32 -9.01
N PRO A 253 9.30 3.51 -10.20
CA PRO A 253 9.29 4.82 -10.84
C PRO A 253 8.61 5.79 -9.88
N THR A 254 9.35 6.82 -9.51
CA THR A 254 8.79 8.03 -8.93
C THR A 254 7.87 8.59 -10.00
N MET A 255 6.56 8.58 -9.74
CA MET A 255 5.66 9.49 -10.45
C MET A 255 6.11 10.90 -10.06
N SER A 256 6.85 11.54 -10.96
CA SER A 256 7.21 12.95 -10.90
C SER A 256 5.95 13.81 -10.75
#